data_AF-A0A1Z7M0G3-F1
#
_entry.id   AF-A0A1Z7M0G3-F1
#
_cell.length_a   1.000
_cell.length_b   1.000
_cell.length_c   1.000
_cell.angle_alpha   90.00
_cell.angle_beta   90.00
_cell.angle_gamma   90.00
#
_symmetry.space_group_name_H-M   'P 1'
#
loop_
_entity.id
_entity.type
_entity.pdbx_description
1 polymer ?
#
loop_
_entity_poly.entity_id
_entity_poly.type
_entity_poly.pdbx_seq_one_letter_code
_entity_poly.pdbx_strand_id
1 'polypeptide(L)'
;MTGYTEDGKAVLPKALCYVSDWYIGFTVLTAYKAGTYTPGLEKELVNDSNLSSSDMSKFIQKLLTDYTHMTRSTEDKVLTFSELYQLYYKWKYNGKKVYSEQSKYSTRAAYKNCKALHNIPIDKITYEQMQDVVDSIPLKYSSLDNVVLLMKQMFRYAAGVSFIVSRTKFRFSSFQRLSEKLYIRQMR
;
A
#
# COMPACT_ATOMS: atom_id res chain seq x y z
N MET A 1 -3.62 17.10 -7.71
CA MET A 1 -3.81 18.28 -6.83
C MET A 1 -4.54 19.33 -7.65
N THR A 2 -5.74 19.74 -7.22
CA THR A 2 -6.49 20.82 -7.87
C THR A 2 -5.88 22.16 -7.45
N GLY A 3 -5.40 22.94 -8.42
CA GLY A 3 -4.99 24.32 -8.17
C GLY A 3 -6.21 25.21 -8.01
N TYR A 4 -6.13 26.21 -7.14
CA TYR A 4 -7.13 27.28 -7.06
C TYR A 4 -6.54 28.53 -7.69
N THR A 5 -7.36 29.28 -8.42
CA THR A 5 -7.02 30.60 -8.96
C THR A 5 -6.96 31.61 -7.80
N GLU A 6 -6.30 32.75 -7.97
CA GLU A 6 -6.22 33.83 -6.96
C GLU A 6 -7.61 34.29 -6.46
N ASP A 7 -8.64 34.15 -7.29
CA ASP A 7 -10.05 34.43 -6.97
C ASP A 7 -10.79 33.28 -6.23
N GLY A 8 -10.06 32.25 -5.77
CA GLY A 8 -10.64 31.10 -5.05
C GLY A 8 -11.41 30.10 -5.92
N LYS A 9 -11.43 30.28 -7.25
CA LYS A 9 -12.07 29.34 -8.18
C LYS A 9 -11.19 28.12 -8.45
N ALA A 10 -11.77 26.92 -8.37
CA ALA A 10 -11.08 25.68 -8.67
C ALA A 10 -10.70 25.61 -10.17
N VAL A 11 -9.42 25.39 -10.45
CA VAL A 11 -8.93 25.16 -11.82
C VAL A 11 -9.13 23.69 -12.14
N LEU A 12 -10.04 23.41 -13.09
CA LEU A 12 -10.24 22.06 -13.62
C LEU A 12 -9.08 21.70 -14.55
N PRO A 13 -8.53 20.48 -14.47
CA PRO A 13 -7.53 20.03 -15.42
C PRO A 13 -8.13 19.99 -16.84
N LYS A 14 -7.33 20.40 -17.83
CA LYS A 14 -7.73 20.35 -19.24
C LYS A 14 -8.06 18.90 -19.63
N ALA A 15 -9.13 18.72 -20.40
CA ALA A 15 -9.49 17.41 -20.97
C ALA A 15 -8.35 16.87 -21.86
N LEU A 16 -8.12 15.55 -21.82
CA LEU A 16 -7.08 14.89 -22.61
C LEU A 16 -7.37 14.97 -24.11
N CYS A 17 -8.60 14.58 -24.49
CA CYS A 17 -9.16 14.69 -25.84
C CYS A 17 -10.69 14.50 -25.76
N TYR A 18 -11.38 14.79 -26.85
CA TYR A 18 -12.80 14.44 -27.03
C TYR A 18 -12.89 13.28 -28.02
N VAL A 19 -13.75 12.30 -27.71
CA VAL A 19 -13.91 11.07 -28.49
C VAL A 19 -15.37 10.84 -28.83
N SER A 20 -15.64 10.22 -29.98
CA SER A 20 -16.99 9.87 -30.43
C SER A 20 -17.54 8.64 -29.69
N ASP A 21 -16.70 7.63 -29.48
CA ASP A 21 -17.10 6.31 -29.00
C ASP A 21 -16.35 5.87 -27.74
N TRP A 22 -17.02 5.07 -26.92
CA TRP A 22 -16.51 4.64 -25.62
C TRP A 22 -15.21 3.81 -25.71
N TYR A 23 -15.06 2.97 -26.75
CA TYR A 23 -13.88 2.11 -26.89
C TYR A 23 -12.64 2.90 -27.26
N ILE A 24 -12.80 4.00 -28.02
CA ILE A 24 -11.73 4.96 -28.34
C ILE A 24 -11.31 5.66 -27.06
N GLY A 25 -12.28 6.13 -26.27
CA GLY A 25 -12.03 6.72 -24.96
C GLY A 25 -11.26 5.79 -24.03
N PHE A 26 -11.68 4.52 -23.94
CA PHE A 26 -10.99 3.54 -23.10
C PHE A 26 -9.55 3.25 -23.58
N THR A 27 -9.34 3.18 -24.89
CA THR A 27 -8.01 2.97 -25.49
C THR A 27 -7.09 4.14 -25.16
N VAL A 28 -7.57 5.37 -25.33
CA VAL A 28 -6.82 6.59 -24.98
C VAL A 28 -6.48 6.63 -23.50
N LEU A 29 -7.45 6.32 -22.62
CA LEU A 29 -7.23 6.29 -21.17
C LEU A 29 -6.20 5.21 -20.77
N THR A 30 -6.25 4.06 -21.43
CA THR A 30 -5.29 2.95 -21.27
C THR A 30 -3.89 3.39 -21.66
N ALA A 31 -3.71 3.95 -22.85
CA ALA A 31 -2.42 4.48 -23.31
C ALA A 31 -1.91 5.62 -22.42
N TYR A 32 -2.80 6.48 -21.93
CA TYR A 32 -2.46 7.56 -21.02
C TYR A 32 -1.93 7.02 -19.70
N LYS A 33 -2.58 5.99 -19.14
CA LYS A 33 -2.12 5.34 -17.90
C LYS A 33 -0.80 4.59 -18.08
N ALA A 34 -0.58 3.99 -19.26
CA ALA A 34 0.66 3.33 -19.63
C ALA A 34 1.81 4.31 -19.96
N GLY A 35 1.52 5.60 -20.15
CA GLY A 35 2.50 6.62 -20.52
C GLY A 35 2.88 6.64 -22.01
N THR A 36 2.12 5.93 -22.85
CA THR A 36 2.35 5.83 -24.31
C THR A 36 1.40 6.71 -25.13
N TYR A 37 0.57 7.53 -24.48
CA TYR A 37 -0.38 8.42 -25.16
C TYR A 37 0.32 9.61 -25.85
N THR A 38 -0.04 9.83 -27.11
CA THR A 38 0.31 11.01 -27.89
C THR A 38 -0.95 11.77 -28.32
N PRO A 39 -0.95 13.12 -28.32
CA PRO A 39 -2.08 13.90 -28.82
C PRO A 39 -2.36 13.59 -30.30
N GLY A 40 -3.57 13.14 -30.62
CA GLY A 40 -3.96 12.73 -31.97
C GLY A 40 -4.20 11.22 -32.13
N LEU A 41 -3.82 10.40 -31.15
CA LEU A 41 -4.09 8.95 -31.12
C LEU A 41 -5.59 8.66 -31.31
N GLU A 42 -6.47 9.50 -30.76
CA GLU A 42 -7.92 9.35 -30.90
C GLU A 42 -8.39 9.39 -32.34
N LYS A 43 -7.71 10.13 -33.22
CA LYS A 43 -8.09 10.29 -34.63
C LYS A 43 -7.65 9.10 -35.48
N GLU A 44 -6.51 8.49 -35.14
CA GLU A 44 -6.03 7.27 -35.79
C GLU A 44 -7.01 6.10 -35.55
N LEU A 45 -7.51 5.99 -34.32
CA LEU A 45 -8.46 4.94 -33.93
C LEU A 45 -9.85 5.09 -34.57
N VAL A 46 -10.26 6.31 -34.94
CA VAL A 46 -11.51 6.56 -35.68
C VAL A 46 -11.41 6.10 -37.12
N ASN A 47 -10.24 6.23 -37.75
CA ASN A 47 -10.06 5.88 -39.16
C ASN A 47 -10.15 4.37 -39.42
N ASP A 48 -9.91 3.54 -38.40
CA ASP A 48 -10.06 2.08 -38.44
C ASP A 48 -11.50 1.60 -38.16
N SER A 49 -12.47 2.49 -37.97
CA SER A 49 -13.85 2.15 -37.52
C SER A 49 -14.73 1.39 -38.53
N ASN A 50 -14.22 1.00 -39.70
CA ASN A 50 -14.90 0.11 -40.66
C ASN A 50 -14.72 -1.39 -40.32
N LEU A 51 -14.45 -1.75 -39.07
CA LEU A 51 -14.23 -3.13 -38.64
C LEU A 51 -15.56 -3.92 -38.52
N SER A 52 -15.55 -5.16 -39.01
CA SER A 52 -16.62 -6.14 -38.78
C SER A 52 -16.89 -6.33 -37.27
N SER A 53 -18.13 -6.64 -36.90
CA SER A 53 -18.54 -6.96 -35.52
C SER A 53 -17.64 -8.04 -34.86
N SER A 54 -17.11 -8.98 -35.65
CA SER A 54 -16.17 -10.00 -35.18
C SER A 54 -14.79 -9.45 -34.80
N ASP A 55 -14.28 -8.48 -35.55
CA ASP A 55 -12.93 -7.92 -35.33
C ASP A 55 -12.95 -6.88 -34.20
N MET A 56 -14.05 -6.14 -34.06
CA MET A 56 -14.31 -5.30 -32.89
C MET A 56 -14.30 -6.12 -31.60
N SER A 57 -14.89 -7.31 -31.60
CA SER A 57 -14.89 -8.20 -30.43
C SER A 57 -13.48 -8.65 -30.03
N LYS A 58 -12.64 -8.99 -31.02
CA LYS A 58 -11.22 -9.34 -30.76
C LYS A 58 -10.44 -8.15 -30.20
N PHE A 59 -10.68 -6.95 -30.71
CA PHE A 59 -10.07 -5.72 -30.20
C PHE A 59 -10.46 -5.46 -28.75
N ILE A 60 -11.75 -5.59 -28.39
CA ILE A 60 -12.23 -5.43 -27.01
C ILE A 60 -11.59 -6.46 -26.08
N GLN A 61 -11.46 -7.72 -26.51
CA GLN A 61 -10.80 -8.76 -25.70
C GLN A 61 -9.32 -8.44 -25.46
N LYS A 62 -8.61 -7.94 -26.48
CA LYS A 62 -7.22 -7.49 -26.34
C LYS A 62 -7.11 -6.33 -25.35
N LEU A 63 -7.97 -5.33 -25.49
CA LEU A 63 -8.04 -4.14 -24.64
C LEU A 63 -8.34 -4.50 -23.17
N LEU A 64 -9.26 -5.43 -22.92
CA LEU A 64 -9.53 -5.96 -21.58
C LEU A 64 -8.34 -6.75 -21.01
N THR A 65 -7.65 -7.52 -21.85
CA THR A 65 -6.45 -8.25 -21.44
C THR A 65 -5.34 -7.29 -21.05
N ASP A 66 -5.06 -6.27 -21.88
CA ASP A 66 -4.07 -5.23 -21.61
C ASP A 66 -4.42 -4.46 -20.33
N TYR A 67 -5.68 -4.07 -20.14
CA TYR A 67 -6.16 -3.46 -18.90
C TYR A 67 -5.96 -4.36 -17.68
N THR A 68 -6.28 -5.65 -17.80
CA THR A 68 -6.08 -6.62 -16.72
C THR A 68 -4.59 -6.75 -16.38
N HIS A 69 -3.69 -6.75 -17.37
CA HIS A 69 -2.25 -6.77 -17.11
C HIS A 69 -1.74 -5.49 -16.44
N MET A 70 -2.26 -4.31 -16.84
CA MET A 70 -1.91 -3.03 -16.22
C MET A 70 -2.47 -2.86 -14.80
N THR A 71 -3.61 -3.46 -14.50
CA THR A 71 -4.24 -3.40 -13.17
C THR A 71 -3.75 -4.49 -12.23
N ARG A 72 -3.38 -5.67 -12.74
CA ARG A 72 -2.75 -6.74 -11.95
C ARG A 72 -1.41 -6.35 -11.35
N SER A 73 -0.68 -5.40 -11.93
CA SER A 73 0.52 -4.84 -11.30
C SER A 73 0.19 -3.86 -10.15
N THR A 74 -1.07 -3.42 -10.05
CA THR A 74 -1.58 -2.58 -8.95
C THR A 74 -2.41 -3.35 -7.92
N GLU A 75 -2.86 -4.56 -8.22
CA GLU A 75 -3.53 -5.45 -7.26
C GLU A 75 -2.47 -6.22 -6.43
N ASP A 76 -2.47 -5.93 -5.12
CA ASP A 76 -1.91 -6.73 -4.03
C ASP A 76 -0.42 -7.07 -4.07
N LYS A 77 0.46 -6.08 -4.28
CA LYS A 77 1.80 -6.21 -3.67
C LYS A 77 1.63 -6.14 -2.15
N VAL A 78 1.33 -7.28 -1.54
CA VAL A 78 1.25 -7.42 -0.10
C VAL A 78 2.64 -7.14 0.45
N LEU A 79 2.75 -6.03 1.17
CA LEU A 79 4.00 -5.63 1.81
C LEU A 79 4.48 -6.75 2.74
N THR A 80 5.77 -7.02 2.72
CA THR A 80 6.41 -7.79 3.77
C THR A 80 6.50 -6.97 5.06
N PHE A 81 6.71 -7.63 6.21
CA PHE A 81 6.97 -6.92 7.46
C PHE A 81 8.13 -5.93 7.35
N SER A 82 9.20 -6.30 6.63
CA SER A 82 10.35 -5.45 6.36
C SER A 82 9.99 -4.20 5.55
N GLU A 83 9.23 -4.36 4.46
CA GLU A 83 8.78 -3.23 3.65
C GLU A 83 7.84 -2.30 4.43
N LEU A 84 6.91 -2.87 5.22
CA LEU A 84 6.05 -2.09 6.11
C LEU A 84 6.88 -1.30 7.14
N TYR A 85 7.91 -1.91 7.71
CA TYR A 85 8.81 -1.24 8.64
C TYR A 85 9.50 -0.03 7.99
N GLN A 86 10.00 -0.18 6.76
CA GLN A 86 10.66 0.92 6.06
C GLN A 86 9.71 2.09 5.79
N LEU A 87 8.49 1.79 5.33
CA LEU A 87 7.45 2.80 5.10
C LEU A 87 7.07 3.53 6.40
N TYR A 88 6.80 2.76 7.45
CA TYR A 88 6.51 3.28 8.78
C TYR A 88 7.65 4.14 9.33
N TYR A 89 8.88 3.66 9.24
CA TYR A 89 10.06 4.36 9.76
C TYR A 89 10.28 5.68 9.03
N LYS A 90 10.16 5.70 7.69
CA LYS A 90 10.23 6.92 6.88
C LYS A 90 9.12 7.90 7.27
N TRP A 91 7.88 7.43 7.39
CA TRP A 91 6.75 8.27 7.79
C TRP A 91 6.93 8.88 9.19
N LYS A 92 7.39 8.08 10.16
CA LYS A 92 7.53 8.52 11.56
C LYS A 92 8.73 9.45 11.77
N TYR A 93 9.90 9.10 11.22
CA TYR A 93 11.17 9.74 11.57
C TYR A 93 11.69 10.73 10.53
N ASN A 94 11.22 10.65 9.28
CA ASN A 94 11.62 11.57 8.21
C ASN A 94 10.49 12.59 7.88
N GLY A 95 9.55 12.78 8.80
CA GLY A 95 8.53 13.81 8.72
C GLY A 95 9.03 15.17 9.22
N LYS A 96 8.09 16.08 9.49
CA LYS A 96 8.40 17.43 10.01
C LYS A 96 8.95 17.41 11.45
N LYS A 97 8.61 16.38 12.23
CA LYS A 97 9.03 16.27 13.63
C LYS A 97 10.41 15.61 13.75
N VAL A 98 11.33 16.28 14.43
CA VAL A 98 12.65 15.74 14.75
C VAL A 98 12.56 14.88 16.01
N TYR A 99 13.06 13.66 15.94
CA TYR A 99 13.13 12.72 17.06
C TYR A 99 14.59 12.51 17.47
N SER A 100 14.81 12.18 18.75
CA SER A 100 16.12 11.85 19.28
C SER A 100 16.72 10.59 18.63
N GLU A 101 18.06 10.54 18.58
CA GLU A 101 18.78 9.36 18.07
C GLU A 101 18.52 8.12 18.94
N GLN A 102 18.33 8.28 20.24
CA GLN A 102 17.98 7.21 21.15
C GLN A 102 16.62 6.57 20.77
N SER A 103 15.63 7.37 20.38
CA SER A 103 14.32 6.86 19.93
C SER A 103 14.43 6.07 18.63
N LYS A 104 15.23 6.58 17.68
CA LYS A 104 15.53 5.89 16.41
C LYS A 104 16.26 4.58 16.66
N TYR A 105 17.27 4.58 17.53
CA TYR A 105 18.04 3.40 17.90
C TYR A 105 17.17 2.32 18.56
N SER A 106 16.32 2.70 19.52
CA SER A 106 15.37 1.79 20.16
C SER A 106 14.45 1.11 19.15
N THR A 107 13.92 1.87 18.19
CA THR A 107 13.05 1.35 17.12
C THR A 107 13.80 0.37 16.20
N ARG A 108 15.03 0.70 15.81
CA ARG A 108 15.87 -0.20 15.00
C ARG A 108 16.23 -1.48 15.76
N ALA A 109 16.51 -1.39 17.05
CA ALA A 109 16.80 -2.54 17.89
C ALA A 109 15.57 -3.45 18.02
N ALA A 110 14.39 -2.87 18.27
CA ALA A 110 13.13 -3.61 18.29
C ALA A 110 12.87 -4.34 16.94
N TYR A 111 13.12 -3.68 15.81
CA TYR A 111 12.98 -4.30 14.49
C TYR A 111 13.92 -5.51 14.30
N LYS A 112 15.18 -5.39 14.73
CA LYS A 112 16.17 -6.49 14.63
C LYS A 112 15.72 -7.74 15.39
N ASN A 113 15.05 -7.57 16.52
CA ASN A 113 14.52 -8.69 17.30
C ASN A 113 13.34 -9.41 16.62
N CYS A 114 12.64 -8.76 15.68
CA CYS A 114 11.55 -9.35 14.90
C CYS A 114 12.03 -10.09 13.63
N LYS A 115 13.27 -10.59 13.58
CA LYS A 115 13.88 -11.18 12.38
C LYS A 115 13.03 -12.28 11.74
N ALA A 116 12.34 -13.09 12.55
CA ALA A 116 11.48 -14.17 12.07
C ALA A 116 10.30 -13.68 11.20
N LEU A 117 9.86 -12.42 11.38
CA LEU A 117 8.74 -11.85 10.64
C LEU A 117 9.16 -11.11 9.37
N HIS A 118 10.44 -10.76 9.19
CA HIS A 118 10.89 -9.79 8.19
C HIS A 118 10.43 -10.11 6.76
N ASN A 119 10.47 -11.38 6.37
CA ASN A 119 10.12 -11.84 5.02
C ASN A 119 8.67 -12.33 4.90
N ILE A 120 7.88 -12.25 5.98
CA ILE A 120 6.49 -12.69 5.96
C ILE A 120 5.61 -11.55 5.43
N PRO A 121 4.75 -11.82 4.44
CA PRO A 121 3.70 -10.89 4.01
C PRO A 121 2.78 -10.48 5.15
N ILE A 122 2.45 -9.19 5.29
CA ILE A 122 1.70 -8.65 6.44
C ILE A 122 0.30 -9.25 6.60
N ASP A 123 -0.29 -9.76 5.52
CA ASP A 123 -1.60 -10.41 5.50
C ASP A 123 -1.58 -11.81 6.14
N LYS A 124 -0.42 -12.48 6.11
CA LYS A 124 -0.19 -13.84 6.61
C LYS A 124 0.33 -13.89 8.04
N ILE A 125 0.80 -12.76 8.58
CA ILE A 125 1.30 -12.73 9.96
C ILE A 125 0.13 -12.97 10.91
N THR A 126 0.26 -13.91 11.84
CA THR A 126 -0.78 -14.17 12.86
C THR A 126 -0.37 -13.60 14.22
N TYR A 127 -1.34 -13.50 15.13
CA TYR A 127 -1.07 -13.12 16.52
C TYR A 127 -0.11 -14.09 17.21
N GLU A 128 -0.27 -15.40 16.96
CA GLU A 128 0.57 -16.45 17.53
C GLU A 128 2.03 -16.27 17.11
N GLN A 129 2.28 -16.04 15.82
CA GLN A 129 3.63 -15.76 15.33
C GLN A 129 4.27 -14.52 15.98
N MET A 130 3.49 -13.46 16.25
CA MET A 130 4.01 -12.29 16.97
C MET A 130 4.31 -12.60 18.45
N GLN A 131 3.46 -13.41 19.08
CA GLN A 131 3.63 -13.83 20.47
C GLN A 131 4.86 -14.73 20.61
N ASP A 132 5.06 -15.68 19.71
CA ASP A 132 6.23 -16.58 19.70
C ASP A 132 7.54 -15.81 19.55
N VAL A 133 7.57 -14.80 18.67
CA VAL A 133 8.72 -13.90 18.53
C VAL A 133 9.02 -13.21 19.84
N VAL A 134 8.02 -12.61 20.48
CA VAL A 134 8.17 -11.96 21.78
C VAL A 134 8.63 -12.96 22.85
N ASP A 135 8.10 -14.18 22.84
CA ASP A 135 8.36 -15.15 23.88
C ASP A 135 9.75 -15.78 23.80
N SER A 136 10.28 -15.90 22.57
CA SER A 136 11.62 -16.42 22.27
C SER A 136 12.76 -15.48 22.65
N ILE A 137 12.49 -14.19 22.85
CA ILE A 137 13.53 -13.18 23.06
C ILE A 137 13.93 -13.12 24.54
N PRO A 138 15.20 -13.40 24.91
CA PRO A 138 15.67 -13.35 26.29
C PRO A 138 16.04 -11.91 26.70
N LEU A 139 15.09 -10.97 26.63
CA LEU A 139 15.33 -9.56 26.99
C LEU A 139 14.50 -9.11 28.20
N LYS A 140 14.95 -8.01 28.82
CA LYS A 140 14.23 -7.35 29.93
C LYS A 140 12.89 -6.78 29.45
N TYR A 141 11.95 -6.63 30.39
CA TYR A 141 10.60 -6.12 30.14
C TYR A 141 10.55 -4.88 29.25
N SER A 142 11.34 -3.84 29.55
CA SER A 142 11.33 -2.60 28.77
C SER A 142 11.71 -2.82 27.29
N SER A 143 12.62 -3.74 27.01
CA SER A 143 13.00 -4.07 25.63
C SER A 143 11.90 -4.86 24.92
N LEU A 144 11.22 -5.79 25.61
CA LEU A 144 10.08 -6.52 25.08
C LEU A 144 8.88 -5.60 24.81
N ASP A 145 8.63 -4.65 25.70
CA ASP A 145 7.57 -3.65 25.52
C ASP A 145 7.85 -2.76 24.29
N ASN A 146 9.11 -2.35 24.07
CA ASN A 146 9.50 -1.64 22.85
C ASN A 146 9.25 -2.46 21.57
N VAL A 147 9.48 -3.78 21.60
CA VAL A 147 9.19 -4.69 20.48
C VAL A 147 7.70 -4.75 20.19
N VAL A 148 6.87 -4.95 21.22
CA VAL A 148 5.41 -4.98 21.07
C VAL A 148 4.86 -3.61 20.64
N LEU A 149 5.40 -2.53 21.17
CA LEU A 149 5.04 -1.17 20.79
C LEU A 149 5.35 -0.90 19.31
N LEU A 150 6.51 -1.35 18.81
CA LEU A 150 6.86 -1.24 17.39
C LEU A 150 5.84 -1.97 16.52
N MET A 151 5.55 -3.24 16.82
CA MET A 151 4.57 -4.02 16.06
C MET A 151 3.22 -3.32 16.05
N LYS A 152 2.71 -2.90 17.21
CA LYS A 152 1.47 -2.12 17.32
C LYS A 152 1.49 -0.92 16.38
N GLN A 153 2.51 -0.08 16.47
CA GLN A 153 2.62 1.15 15.68
C GLN A 153 2.67 0.88 14.17
N MET A 154 3.40 -0.15 13.73
CA MET A 154 3.47 -0.56 12.33
C MET A 154 2.11 -0.99 11.79
N PHE A 155 1.38 -1.85 12.53
CA PHE A 155 0.05 -2.29 12.10
C PHE A 155 -0.99 -1.17 12.16
N ARG A 156 -0.89 -0.22 13.12
CA ARG A 156 -1.72 1.00 13.11
C ARG A 156 -1.49 1.82 11.84
N TYR A 157 -0.22 1.99 11.47
CA TYR A 157 0.16 2.72 10.27
C TYR A 157 -0.35 2.03 9.00
N ALA A 158 -0.19 0.70 8.90
CA ALA A 158 -0.70 -0.09 7.78
C ALA A 158 -2.22 0.07 7.59
N ALA A 159 -2.98 0.05 8.70
CA ALA A 159 -4.43 0.24 8.69
C ALA A 159 -4.81 1.67 8.26
N GLY A 160 -4.08 2.70 8.72
CA GLY A 160 -4.38 4.09 8.38
C GLY A 160 -4.06 4.49 6.93
N VAL A 161 -3.03 3.90 6.33
CA VAL A 161 -2.65 4.20 4.93
C VAL A 161 -3.44 3.35 3.92
N SER A 162 -4.37 2.50 4.38
CA SER A 162 -5.15 1.59 3.52
C SER A 162 -4.30 0.58 2.74
N PHE A 163 -3.09 0.24 3.21
CA PHE A 163 -2.33 -0.91 2.68
C PHE A 163 -3.03 -2.24 2.98
N ILE A 164 -3.94 -2.24 3.95
CA ILE A 164 -4.79 -3.37 4.29
C ILE A 164 -6.18 -3.09 3.72
N VAL A 165 -6.41 -3.52 2.48
CA VAL A 165 -7.73 -3.52 1.86
C VAL A 165 -8.51 -4.74 2.38
N SER A 166 -9.51 -4.43 3.21
CA SER A 166 -10.81 -5.12 3.32
C SER A 166 -10.95 -6.51 3.93
N ARG A 167 -9.90 -7.30 4.25
CA ARG A 167 -10.16 -8.69 4.74
C ARG A 167 -9.30 -9.31 5.84
N THR A 168 -8.42 -8.59 6.53
CA THR A 168 -7.60 -9.21 7.59
C THR A 168 -8.07 -8.92 9.01
N LYS A 169 -8.21 -10.02 9.75
CA LYS A 169 -8.70 -10.23 11.12
C LYS A 169 -7.84 -9.56 12.22
N PHE A 170 -7.13 -8.46 11.94
CA PHE A 170 -6.36 -7.75 12.98
C PHE A 170 -7.24 -6.76 13.74
N ARG A 171 -8.09 -7.32 14.62
CA ARG A 171 -8.80 -6.53 15.61
C ARG A 171 -7.75 -6.01 16.61
N PHE A 172 -7.58 -4.70 16.73
CA PHE A 172 -6.63 -4.06 17.64
C PHE A 172 -6.67 -4.60 19.10
N SER A 173 -7.79 -5.19 19.51
CA SER A 173 -7.96 -5.89 20.78
C SER A 173 -7.04 -7.10 20.98
N SER A 174 -6.53 -7.75 19.91
CA SER A 174 -5.52 -8.80 20.05
C SER A 174 -4.18 -8.24 20.54
N PHE A 175 -3.77 -7.05 20.08
CA PHE A 175 -2.54 -6.42 20.55
C PHE A 175 -2.60 -5.94 22.02
N GLN A 176 -3.79 -5.66 22.55
CA GLN A 176 -3.97 -5.33 23.97
C GLN A 176 -3.61 -6.54 24.86
N ARG A 177 -4.03 -7.75 24.43
CA ARG A 177 -3.72 -9.02 25.10
C ARG A 177 -2.22 -9.37 25.08
N LEU A 178 -1.48 -9.00 24.03
CA LEU A 178 -0.02 -9.17 23.97
C LEU A 178 0.70 -8.44 25.10
N SER A 179 0.31 -7.18 25.39
CA SER A 179 0.88 -6.42 26.51
C SER A 179 0.46 -6.97 27.88
N GLU A 180 -0.78 -7.42 28.03
CA GLU A 180 -1.25 -8.02 29.29
C GLU A 180 -0.53 -9.34 29.59
N LYS A 181 -0.34 -10.22 28.58
CA LYS A 181 0.41 -11.47 28.74
C LYS A 181 1.88 -11.23 29.08
N LEU A 182 2.52 -10.24 28.46
CA LEU A 182 3.87 -9.81 28.82
C LEU A 182 3.96 -9.36 30.28
N TYR A 183 2.99 -8.57 30.74
CA TYR A 183 2.92 -8.09 32.12
C TYR A 183 2.77 -9.26 33.11
N ILE A 184 1.89 -10.22 32.81
CA ILE A 184 1.68 -11.42 33.64
C ILE A 184 2.94 -12.30 33.69
N ARG A 185 3.68 -12.44 32.58
CA ARG A 185 4.91 -13.24 32.52
C ARG A 185 6.03 -12.71 33.41
N GLN A 186 6.16 -11.38 33.55
CA GLN A 186 7.20 -10.76 34.37
C GLN A 186 6.84 -10.68 35.87
N MET A 187 5.58 -10.92 36.21
CA MET A 187 5.08 -11.00 37.59
C MET A 187 5.24 -12.40 38.22
N ARG A 188 5.66 -13.40 37.44
CA ARG A 188 6.06 -14.74 37.92
C ARG A 188 7.57 -14.84 38.02
#